data_AF-A0A0R0BUF2-F1
#
_entry.id   AF-A0A0R0BUF2-F1
#
_cell.length_a   1.000
_cell.length_b   1.000
_cell.length_c   1.000
_cell.angle_alpha   90.00
_cell.angle_beta   90.00
_cell.angle_gamma   90.00
#
_symmetry.space_group_name_H-M   'P 1'
#
loop_
_entity.id
_entity.type
_entity.pdbx_description
1 polymer ?
#
loop_
_entity_poly.entity_id
_entity_poly.type
_entity_poly.pdbx_seq_one_letter_code
_entity_poly.pdbx_strand_id
1 'polypeptide(L)' 'MTDHYIEVAVSKDGGHTWSNWRRRSLGAVGQYEQRIRLLRLGRYRHAVMKIRVSSPVKRDLLGGVAAIEPTEG' A
#
# COMPACT_ATOMS: atom_id res chain seq x y z
N MET A 1 19.47 1.96 10.87
CA MET A 1 18.79 0.83 10.18
C MET A 1 17.32 1.17 10.13
N THR A 2 16.73 1.20 8.93
CA THR A 2 15.35 1.65 8.76
C THR A 2 14.42 0.45 8.84
N ASP A 3 14.02 0.09 10.06
CA ASP A 3 13.28 -1.16 10.32
C ASP A 3 11.76 -1.00 10.11
N HIS A 4 11.30 0.22 9.79
CA HIS A 4 9.90 0.52 9.56
C HIS A 4 9.62 0.64 8.07
N TYR A 5 8.78 -0.25 7.56
CA TYR A 5 8.40 -0.25 6.16
C TYR A 5 6.97 -0.73 5.96
N ILE A 6 6.37 -0.24 4.88
CA ILE A 6 5.10 -0.68 4.35
C ILE A 6 5.34 -1.42 3.04
N GLU A 7 4.62 -2.51 2.83
CA GLU A 7 4.62 -3.27 1.59
C GLU A 7 3.20 -3.38 1.07
N VAL A 8 3.04 -3.10 -0.22
CA VAL A 8 1.75 -3.22 -0.89
C VAL A 8 1.88 -4.14 -2.09
N ALA A 9 0.97 -5.09 -2.19
CA ALA A 9 0.76 -5.91 -3.37
C ALA A 9 -0.68 -5.76 -3.84
N VAL A 10 -0.88 -5.76 -5.16
CA VAL A 10 -2.19 -5.69 -5.79
C VAL A 10 -2.47 -7.00 -6.51
N SER A 11 -3.70 -7.49 -6.37
CA SER A 11 -4.24 -8.62 -7.11
C SER A 11 -5.33 -8.13 -8.08
N LYS A 12 -5.33 -8.69 -9.29
CA LYS A 12 -6.33 -8.41 -10.35
C LYS A 12 -7.44 -9.46 -10.42
N ASP A 13 -7.27 -10.57 -9.73
CA ASP A 13 -8.09 -11.78 -9.83
C ASP A 13 -8.73 -12.13 -8.46
N GLY A 14 -9.07 -11.11 -7.66
CA GLY A 14 -9.78 -11.33 -6.40
C GLY A 14 -8.93 -11.90 -5.25
N GLY A 15 -7.60 -11.91 -5.39
CA GLY A 15 -6.66 -12.35 -4.36
C GLY A 15 -5.99 -13.70 -4.62
N HIS A 16 -6.22 -14.31 -5.80
CA HIS A 16 -5.59 -15.57 -6.18
C HIS A 16 -4.11 -15.38 -6.56
N THR A 17 -3.78 -14.36 -7.33
CA THR A 17 -2.41 -13.99 -7.67
C THR A 17 -2.06 -12.58 -7.21
N TRP A 18 -0.80 -12.39 -6.85
CA TRP A 18 -0.29 -11.14 -6.28
C TRP A 18 0.85 -10.60 -7.14
N SER A 19 0.82 -9.30 -7.40
CA SER A 19 1.96 -8.60 -7.98
C SER A 19 3.15 -8.53 -7.00
N ASN A 20 4.32 -8.21 -7.54
CA ASN A 20 5.52 -8.00 -6.73
C ASN A 20 5.30 -6.97 -5.62
N TRP A 21 5.82 -7.26 -4.44
CA TRP A 21 5.74 -6.39 -3.28
C TRP A 21 6.43 -5.06 -3.54
N ARG A 22 5.68 -3.97 -3.38
CA ARG A 22 6.24 -2.62 -3.42
C ARG A 22 6.50 -2.15 -2.01
N ARG A 23 7.77 -2.16 -1.62
CA ARG A 23 8.23 -1.69 -0.30
C ARG A 23 8.48 -0.18 -0.29
N ARG A 24 8.06 0.49 0.77
CA ARG A 24 8.39 1.88 1.08
C ARG A 24 8.77 2.01 2.55
N SER A 25 9.76 2.84 2.84
CA SER A 25 10.15 3.14 4.21
C SER A 25 9.11 4.04 4.87
N LEU A 26 8.80 3.76 6.13
CA LEU A 26 7.99 4.58 7.03
C LEU A 26 8.84 5.59 7.84
N GLY A 27 10.14 5.68 7.53
CA GLY A 27 11.09 6.50 8.28
C GLY A 27 11.72 5.75 9.44
N ALA A 28 12.57 6.45 10.19
CA ALA A 28 13.17 5.97 11.43
C ALA A 28 12.28 6.33 12.63
N VAL A 29 12.58 5.75 13.79
CA VAL A 29 11.96 6.16 15.06
C VAL A 29 12.14 7.68 15.25
N GLY A 30 11.05 8.37 15.60
CA GLY A 30 11.04 9.84 15.77
C GLY A 30 10.67 10.63 14.51
N GLN A 31 10.58 9.97 13.35
CA GLN A 31 10.04 10.58 12.13
C GLN A 31 8.54 10.28 12.03
N TYR A 32 7.73 11.32 12.11
CA TYR A 32 6.26 11.22 12.09
C TYR A 32 5.68 11.93 10.86
N GLU A 33 4.40 11.69 10.59
CA GLU A 33 3.63 12.34 9.52
C GLU A 33 4.20 12.15 8.10
N GLN A 34 5.08 11.17 7.90
CA GLN A 34 5.64 10.90 6.59
C GLN A 34 4.56 10.40 5.63
N ARG A 35 4.29 11.20 4.59
CA ARG A 35 3.34 10.81 3.54
C ARG A 35 3.98 9.89 2.51
N ILE A 36 3.61 8.61 2.57
CA ILE A 36 4.02 7.62 1.55
C ILE A 36 3.03 7.62 0.39
N ARG A 37 3.54 7.71 -0.84
CA ARG A 37 2.74 7.57 -2.07
C ARG A 37 3.28 6.41 -2.90
N LEU A 38 2.42 5.45 -3.23
CA LEU A 38 2.69 4.42 -4.22
C LEU A 38 2.05 4.83 -5.54
N LEU A 39 2.86 5.36 -6.46
CA LEU A 39 2.42 5.76 -7.80
C LEU A 39 2.63 4.63 -8.80
N ARG A 40 2.00 4.75 -9.98
CA ARG A 40 2.13 3.80 -11.10
C ARG A 40 1.73 2.38 -10.69
N LEU A 41 0.60 2.27 -10.00
CA LEU A 41 -0.02 0.98 -9.70
C LEU A 41 -0.61 0.36 -10.97
N GLY A 42 -0.99 1.15 -11.98
CA GLY A 42 -1.56 0.66 -13.24
C GLY A 42 -3.07 0.84 -13.28
N ARG A 43 -3.71 0.23 -14.28
CA ARG A 43 -5.17 0.27 -14.49
C ARG A 43 -5.79 -1.08 -14.11
N TYR A 44 -6.95 -1.01 -13.47
CA TYR A 44 -7.65 -2.17 -12.91
C TYR A 44 -9.16 -1.95 -13.01
N ARG A 45 -9.92 -3.00 -13.36
CA ARG A 45 -11.39 -3.01 -13.24
C ARG A 45 -11.82 -3.46 -11.85
N HIS A 46 -11.17 -4.51 -11.35
CA HIS A 46 -11.28 -4.99 -9.98
C HIS A 46 -9.87 -5.13 -9.41
N ALA A 47 -9.66 -4.68 -8.19
CA ALA A 47 -8.37 -4.77 -7.52
C ALA A 47 -8.55 -5.09 -6.05
N VAL A 48 -7.79 -6.06 -5.56
CA VAL A 48 -7.64 -6.32 -4.13
C VAL A 48 -6.25 -5.84 -3.72
N MET A 49 -6.18 -4.92 -2.77
CA MET A 49 -4.92 -4.42 -2.23
C MET A 49 -4.59 -5.14 -0.92
N LYS A 50 -3.37 -5.67 -0.83
CA LYS A 50 -2.84 -6.28 0.39
C LYS A 50 -1.73 -5.41 0.94
N ILE A 51 -1.96 -4.93 2.15
CA ILE A 51 -1.08 -4.00 2.85
C ILE A 51 -0.43 -4.76 4.01
N ARG A 52 0.90 -4.68 4.09
CA ARG A 52 1.67 -5.19 5.22
C ARG A 52 2.50 -4.05 5.77
N VAL A 53 2.56 -3.97 7.10
CA VAL A 53 3.36 -2.98 7.81
C VAL A 53 4.28 -3.73 8.76
N SER A 54 5.57 -3.47 8.63
CA SER A 54 6.60 -3.93 9.55
C SER A 54 7.04 -2.75 10.40
N SER A 55 6.84 -2.84 11.70
CA SER A 55 7.22 -1.86 12.70
C SER A 55 7.18 -2.54 14.08
N PRO A 56 8.08 -2.20 15.03
CA PRO A 56 8.07 -2.75 16.38
C PRO A 56 6.90 -2.23 17.23
N VAL A 57 6.17 -1.21 16.76
CA VAL A 57 5.02 -0.63 17.46
C VAL A 57 3.69 -1.01 16.80
N LYS A 58 2.61 -0.96 17.58
CA LYS A 58 1.25 -1.25 17.09
C LYS A 58 0.91 -0.35 15.91
N ARG A 59 0.29 -0.96 14.89
CA ARG A 59 -0.22 -0.27 13.69
C ARG A 59 -1.75 -0.40 13.63
N ASP A 60 -2.44 0.72 13.44
CA ASP A 60 -3.88 0.73 13.23
C ASP A 60 -4.17 1.33 11.85
N LEU A 61 -5.00 0.65 11.06
CA LEU A 61 -5.49 1.16 9.78
C LEU A 61 -6.79 1.90 10.05
N LEU A 62 -6.74 3.23 10.08
CA LEU A 62 -7.87 4.06 10.50
C LEU A 62 -8.96 4.18 9.41
N GLY A 63 -8.60 4.05 8.15
CA GLY A 63 -9.56 4.14 7.04
C GLY A 63 -8.93 3.93 5.68
N GLY A 64 -9.77 3.56 4.71
CA GLY A 64 -9.40 3.47 3.30
C GLY A 64 -10.34 4.36 2.48
N VAL A 65 -9.76 5.26 1.69
CA VAL A 65 -10.51 6.12 0.75
C VAL A 65 -10.04 5.79 -0.66
N ALA A 66 -10.98 5.55 -1.57
CA ALA A 66 -10.71 5.35 -2.98
C ALA A 66 -11.46 6.41 -3.78
N ALA A 67 -10.70 7.26 -4.48
CA ALA A 67 -11.24 8.09 -5.55
C ALA A 67 -11.18 7.27 -6.84
N ILE A 68 -12.35 6.94 -7.39
CA ILE A 68 -12.47 6.11 -8.58
C ILE A 68 -12.93 7.03 -9.70
N GLU A 69 -12.04 7.27 -10.67
CA GLU A 69 -12.43 7.89 -11.93
C GLU A 69 -12.79 6.79 -12.92
N PRO A 70 -14.00 6.79 -13.48
CA PRO A 70 -14.32 5.92 -14.60
C PRO A 70 -13.41 6.31 -15.77
N THR A 71 -12.58 5.37 -16.22
CA THR A 71 -11.90 5.53 -17.51
C THR A 71 -12.94 5.19 -18.57
N GLU A 72 -13.43 6.19 -19.30
CA GLU A 72 -14.29 5.96 -20.47
C GLU A 72 -13.55 5.02 -21.44
N GLY A 73 -14.25 3.97 -21.85
CA GLY A 73 -13.76 2.93 -22.76
C GLY A 73 -14.06 3.26 -24.20
#